data_AF-A0A2T4VID6-F1
#
_entry.id   AF-A0A2T4VID6-F1
#
_cell.length_a   1.000
_cell.length_b   1.000
_cell.length_c   1.000
_cell.angle_alpha   90.00
_cell.angle_beta   90.00
_cell.angle_gamma   90.00
#
_symmetry.space_group_name_H-M   'P 1'
#
loop_
_entity.id
_entity.type
_entity.pdbx_description
1 polymer ?
#
loop_
_entity_poly.entity_id
_entity_poly.type
_entity_poly.pdbx_seq_one_letter_code
_entity_poly.pdbx_strand_id
1 'polypeptide(L)'
;MIRQLLLSEPDLRADATPALSGAFVLLAEEFPTIAVEPLAQAAHAHVLQLDASQWRAPGFDPFEWDEHVFGAAAGCPEGNGLALHLTGSPREALAATALEILTRYQGLVGRRNADSEGPLFDAILARHLALHDLRKPLVVADYRHALDTWQWVLRLAPRADLALQIAALFHDVERLLSEPDARVEHHARDYQAFKDAHAARGADVACSLLSDVGVDDSTRERVRWLIGRHERPEADVCLTLLNDADALSFFSLNASGFARYFPLEHTRRKVVYTLGRLRPNQRWRLARVRLAPQVRRLLEEAIGAVTLPTTQQESA
;
A
#
# COMPACT_ATOMS: atom_id res chain seq x y z
N MET A 1 9.53 10.78 -5.46
CA MET A 1 8.40 10.11 -6.15
C MET A 1 8.92 9.29 -7.32
N ILE A 2 8.37 8.10 -7.57
CA ILE A 2 8.65 7.32 -8.77
C ILE A 2 7.90 7.96 -9.94
N ARG A 3 8.61 8.31 -11.00
CA ARG A 3 8.04 8.94 -12.20
C ARG A 3 8.22 8.11 -13.47
N GLN A 4 9.25 7.26 -13.49
CA GLN A 4 9.66 6.53 -14.67
C GLN A 4 9.98 5.07 -14.32
N LEU A 5 9.64 4.19 -15.25
CA LEU A 5 10.10 2.82 -15.31
C LEU A 5 10.96 2.67 -16.55
N LEU A 6 12.23 2.36 -16.36
CA LEU A 6 13.20 2.13 -17.40
C LEU A 6 13.38 0.63 -17.58
N LEU A 7 13.34 0.16 -18.82
CA LEU A 7 13.47 -1.26 -19.13
C LEU A 7 14.75 -1.48 -19.93
N SER A 8 15.59 -2.41 -19.45
CA SER A 8 16.68 -2.95 -20.26
C SER A 8 16.08 -3.79 -21.39
N GLU A 9 16.09 -3.25 -22.60
CA GLU A 9 15.74 -4.01 -23.80
C GLU A 9 16.98 -4.71 -24.36
N PRO A 10 16.93 -6.01 -24.66
CA PRO A 10 17.80 -6.61 -25.66
C PRO A 10 17.30 -6.38 -27.10
N ASP A 11 16.03 -5.98 -27.34
CA ASP A 11 15.41 -6.13 -28.68
C ASP A 11 14.40 -5.03 -29.08
N LEU A 12 14.62 -3.78 -28.67
CA LEU A 12 13.85 -2.64 -29.18
C LEU A 12 14.49 -2.17 -30.49
N ARG A 13 14.19 -2.85 -31.61
CA ARG A 13 14.45 -2.26 -32.92
C ARG A 13 13.65 -0.97 -33.02
N ALA A 14 14.35 0.14 -33.22
CA ALA A 14 13.80 1.51 -33.26
C ALA A 14 12.64 1.71 -34.26
N ASP A 15 12.42 0.77 -35.18
CA ASP A 15 11.47 0.89 -36.29
C ASP A 15 10.23 -0.01 -36.20
N ALA A 16 10.07 -0.79 -35.13
CA ALA A 16 8.86 -1.59 -34.94
C ALA A 16 8.17 -1.13 -33.67
N THR A 17 6.98 -0.52 -33.79
CA THR A 17 6.06 -0.36 -32.67
C THR A 17 5.55 -1.77 -32.33
N PRO A 18 6.09 -2.48 -31.33
CA PRO A 18 5.62 -3.83 -31.05
C PRO A 18 4.25 -3.63 -30.41
N ALA A 19 3.25 -4.40 -30.85
CA ALA A 19 1.98 -4.46 -30.13
C ALA A 19 2.30 -4.72 -28.65
N LEU A 20 1.89 -3.79 -27.76
CA LEU A 20 2.13 -3.94 -26.33
C LEU A 20 1.51 -5.27 -25.89
N SER A 21 2.32 -6.17 -25.34
CA SER A 21 1.79 -7.41 -24.78
C SER A 21 0.77 -7.10 -23.67
N GLY A 22 -0.14 -8.02 -23.39
CA GLY A 22 -1.21 -7.78 -22.40
C GLY A 22 -0.71 -7.32 -21.03
N ALA A 23 0.51 -7.72 -20.63
CA ALA A 23 1.12 -7.29 -19.38
C ALA A 23 1.52 -5.80 -19.38
N PHE A 24 1.97 -5.24 -20.51
CA PHE A 24 2.27 -3.82 -20.64
C PHE A 24 1.02 -2.94 -20.71
N VAL A 25 -0.04 -3.43 -21.37
CA VAL A 25 -1.35 -2.75 -21.35
C VAL A 25 -1.86 -2.63 -19.92
N LEU A 26 -1.86 -3.75 -19.19
CA LEU A 26 -2.26 -3.78 -17.80
C LEU A 26 -1.38 -2.86 -16.90
N LEU A 27 -0.07 -2.83 -17.14
CA LEU A 27 0.84 -1.95 -16.42
C LEU A 27 0.44 -0.47 -16.59
N ALA A 28 0.16 -0.05 -17.82
CA ALA A 28 -0.28 1.30 -18.13
C ALA A 28 -1.66 1.63 -17.54
N GLU A 29 -2.60 0.67 -17.54
CA GLU A 29 -3.91 0.82 -16.91
C GLU A 29 -3.83 0.99 -15.39
N GLU A 30 -2.97 0.19 -14.73
CA GLU A 30 -2.83 0.21 -13.28
C GLU A 30 -1.95 1.39 -12.80
N PHE A 31 -1.02 1.87 -13.62
CA PHE A 31 -0.08 2.96 -13.31
C PHE A 31 0.00 4.01 -14.43
N PRO A 32 -1.10 4.73 -14.72
CA PRO A 32 -1.18 5.65 -15.87
C PRO A 32 -0.26 6.87 -15.74
N THR A 33 0.25 7.16 -14.54
CA THR A 33 1.16 8.29 -14.27
C THR A 33 2.64 7.91 -14.37
N ILE A 34 2.96 6.63 -14.65
CA ILE A 34 4.33 6.16 -14.80
C ILE A 34 4.67 6.05 -16.28
N ALA A 35 5.67 6.81 -16.70
CA ALA A 35 6.22 6.68 -18.05
C ALA A 35 7.08 5.41 -18.14
N VAL A 36 6.85 4.59 -19.17
CA VAL A 36 7.65 3.39 -19.45
C VAL A 36 8.54 3.71 -20.65
N GLU A 37 9.84 3.82 -20.42
CA GLU A 37 10.80 4.36 -21.40
C GLU A 37 12.05 3.47 -21.53
N PRO A 38 12.75 3.50 -22.67
CA PRO A 38 14.08 2.90 -22.80
C PRO A 38 15.10 3.61 -21.90
N LEU A 39 16.10 2.89 -21.39
CA LEU A 39 17.16 3.45 -20.53
C LEU A 39 17.86 4.69 -21.12
N ALA A 40 18.03 4.74 -22.44
CA ALA A 40 18.67 5.86 -23.14
C ALA A 40 17.92 7.21 -22.99
N GLN A 41 16.66 7.18 -22.53
CA GLN A 41 15.81 8.37 -22.36
C GLN A 41 15.74 8.86 -20.90
N ALA A 42 16.54 8.28 -19.99
CA ALA A 42 16.59 8.61 -18.56
C ALA A 42 17.23 9.99 -18.24
N ALA A 43 16.83 11.04 -18.94
CA ALA A 43 17.34 12.39 -18.70
C ALA A 43 16.78 12.93 -17.37
N HIS A 44 17.68 13.38 -16.47
CA HIS A 44 17.38 14.10 -15.23
C HIS A 44 16.73 13.28 -14.08
N ALA A 45 16.61 11.96 -14.19
CA ALA A 45 16.12 11.10 -13.10
C ALA A 45 17.26 10.47 -12.27
N HIS A 46 17.01 10.26 -10.98
CA HIS A 46 17.86 9.37 -10.17
C HIS A 46 17.48 7.93 -10.52
N VAL A 47 18.39 7.18 -11.13
CA VAL A 47 18.12 5.82 -11.61
C VAL A 47 18.52 4.78 -10.57
N LEU A 48 17.54 3.99 -10.12
CA LEU A 48 17.75 2.83 -9.26
C LEU A 48 17.64 1.54 -10.07
N GLN A 49 18.74 0.79 -10.16
CA GLN A 49 18.76 -0.48 -10.87
C GLN A 49 18.27 -1.63 -9.98
N LEU A 50 17.33 -2.43 -10.48
CA LEU A 50 16.75 -3.58 -9.81
C LEU A 50 16.80 -4.81 -10.72
N ASP A 51 17.32 -5.92 -10.21
CA ASP A 51 17.39 -7.17 -10.95
C ASP A 51 16.11 -7.99 -10.76
N ALA A 52 15.31 -8.09 -11.82
CA ALA A 52 14.07 -8.85 -11.82
C ALA A 52 14.29 -10.35 -11.52
N SER A 53 15.46 -10.91 -11.85
CA SER A 53 15.77 -12.30 -11.50
C SER A 53 15.87 -12.50 -9.98
N GLN A 54 16.40 -11.52 -9.25
CA GLN A 54 16.46 -11.54 -7.78
C GLN A 54 15.05 -11.46 -7.18
N TRP A 55 14.23 -10.54 -7.67
CA TRP A 55 12.82 -10.41 -7.25
C TRP A 55 12.03 -11.71 -7.43
N ARG A 56 12.32 -12.43 -8.52
CA ARG A 56 11.68 -13.71 -8.87
C ARG A 56 12.29 -14.91 -8.17
N ALA A 57 13.45 -14.77 -7.53
CA ALA A 57 14.14 -15.88 -6.90
C ALA A 57 13.24 -16.60 -5.88
N PRO A 58 13.27 -17.94 -5.83
CA PRO A 58 12.59 -18.69 -4.78
C PRO A 58 13.07 -18.22 -3.41
N GLY A 59 12.15 -17.94 -2.50
CA GLY A 59 12.51 -17.51 -1.14
C GLY A 59 12.72 -16.00 -0.95
N PHE A 60 12.79 -15.21 -2.03
CA PHE A 60 12.99 -13.75 -1.92
C PHE A 60 11.88 -13.08 -1.10
N ASP A 61 12.27 -12.34 -0.05
CA ASP A 61 11.40 -11.48 0.75
C ASP A 61 11.53 -10.03 0.27
N PRO A 62 10.46 -9.42 -0.27
CA PRO A 62 10.47 -8.04 -0.72
C PRO A 62 10.89 -7.02 0.32
N PHE A 63 10.77 -7.33 1.62
CA PHE A 63 11.26 -6.48 2.70
C PHE A 63 12.75 -6.17 2.59
N GLU A 64 13.55 -7.07 1.99
CA GLU A 64 14.99 -6.87 1.80
C GLU A 64 15.31 -5.69 0.88
N TRP A 65 14.38 -5.30 0.01
CA TRP A 65 14.55 -4.16 -0.89
C TRP A 65 13.96 -2.85 -0.37
N ASP A 66 13.14 -2.88 0.68
CA ASP A 66 12.38 -1.71 1.12
C ASP A 66 13.28 -0.51 1.42
N GLU A 67 14.27 -0.67 2.30
CA GLU A 67 15.16 0.44 2.66
C GLU A 67 16.00 0.92 1.47
N HIS A 68 16.32 0.04 0.53
CA HIS A 68 17.05 0.43 -0.68
C HIS A 68 16.19 1.33 -1.57
N VAL A 69 14.95 0.93 -1.84
CA VAL A 69 14.03 1.68 -2.73
C VAL A 69 13.52 2.95 -2.06
N PHE A 70 13.06 2.86 -0.82
CA PHE A 70 12.60 4.04 -0.07
C PHE A 70 13.75 5.01 0.23
N GLY A 71 14.95 4.51 0.52
CA GLY A 71 16.14 5.33 0.72
C GLY A 71 16.56 6.07 -0.55
N ALA A 72 16.57 5.40 -1.71
CA ALA A 72 16.85 6.04 -2.99
C ALA A 72 15.81 7.13 -3.31
N ALA A 73 14.53 6.88 -3.02
CA ALA A 73 13.46 7.86 -3.20
C ALA A 73 13.63 9.10 -2.31
N ALA A 74 14.06 8.91 -1.06
CA ALA A 74 14.30 10.00 -0.11
C ALA A 74 15.58 10.80 -0.44
N GLY A 75 16.57 10.17 -1.06
CA GLY A 75 17.82 10.81 -1.50
C GLY A 75 17.73 11.55 -2.83
N CYS A 76 16.58 11.52 -3.52
CA CYS A 76 16.39 12.25 -4.78
C CYS A 76 16.42 13.76 -4.54
N PRO A 77 17.22 14.54 -5.31
CA PRO A 77 17.19 15.99 -5.26
C PRO A 77 15.79 16.54 -5.53
N GLU A 78 15.45 17.68 -4.93
CA GLU A 78 14.18 18.37 -5.21
C GLU A 78 14.00 18.60 -6.71
N GLY A 79 12.82 18.22 -7.24
CA GLY A 79 12.52 18.30 -8.67
C GLY A 79 12.93 17.08 -9.50
N ASN A 80 13.78 16.19 -8.98
CA ASN A 80 14.18 14.97 -9.69
C ASN A 80 13.34 13.76 -9.23
N GLY A 81 12.72 13.07 -10.18
CA GLY A 81 12.01 11.83 -9.93
C GLY A 81 12.96 10.64 -9.74
N LEU A 82 12.48 9.61 -9.03
CA LEU A 82 13.09 8.29 -9.03
C LEU A 82 12.67 7.56 -10.31
N ALA A 83 13.63 7.00 -11.03
CA ALA A 83 13.41 6.07 -12.12
C ALA A 83 13.85 4.67 -11.69
N LEU A 84 13.00 3.66 -11.89
CA LEU A 84 13.35 2.27 -11.62
C LEU A 84 13.83 1.62 -12.91
N HIS A 85 15.05 1.11 -12.93
CA HIS A 85 15.62 0.39 -14.06
C HIS A 85 15.59 -1.11 -13.83
N LEU A 86 14.73 -1.85 -14.55
CA LEU A 86 14.59 -3.29 -14.39
C LEU A 86 15.46 -4.07 -15.40
N THR A 87 16.24 -5.02 -14.89
CA THR A 87 17.12 -5.90 -15.69
C THR A 87 16.88 -7.38 -15.39
N GLY A 88 17.52 -8.30 -16.12
CA GLY A 88 17.66 -9.70 -15.69
C GLY A 88 16.44 -10.60 -15.93
N SER A 89 15.51 -10.24 -16.83
CA SER A 89 14.40 -11.12 -17.20
C SER A 89 13.95 -10.89 -18.66
N PRO A 90 13.31 -11.89 -19.30
CA PRO A 90 12.66 -11.71 -20.60
C PRO A 90 11.56 -10.64 -20.55
N ARG A 91 11.28 -9.99 -21.68
CA ARG A 91 10.39 -8.82 -21.79
C ARG A 91 9.02 -8.98 -21.13
N GLU A 92 8.33 -10.09 -21.32
CA GLU A 92 7.00 -10.31 -20.71
C GLU A 92 7.09 -10.49 -19.18
N ALA A 93 8.11 -11.20 -18.72
CA ALA A 93 8.37 -11.37 -17.29
C ALA A 93 8.75 -10.03 -16.62
N LEU A 94 9.40 -9.11 -17.36
CA LEU A 94 9.69 -7.76 -16.86
C LEU A 94 8.42 -6.96 -16.59
N ALA A 95 7.41 -6.99 -17.46
CA ALA A 95 6.17 -6.25 -17.25
C ALA A 95 5.39 -6.76 -16.01
N ALA A 96 5.28 -8.07 -15.85
CA ALA A 96 4.67 -8.66 -14.65
C ALA A 96 5.46 -8.33 -13.37
N THR A 97 6.79 -8.31 -13.46
CA THR A 97 7.67 -7.95 -12.34
C THR A 97 7.57 -6.46 -11.99
N ALA A 98 7.49 -5.60 -13.00
CA ALA A 98 7.25 -4.17 -12.83
C ALA A 98 5.93 -3.91 -12.12
N LEU A 99 4.86 -4.63 -12.49
CA LEU A 99 3.55 -4.49 -11.86
C LEU A 99 3.61 -4.83 -10.35
N GLU A 100 4.32 -5.90 -9.97
CA GLU A 100 4.52 -6.29 -8.57
C GLU A 100 5.36 -5.26 -7.81
N ILE A 101 6.48 -4.83 -8.39
CA ILE A 101 7.39 -3.83 -7.79
C ILE A 101 6.66 -2.50 -7.60
N LEU A 102 6.00 -1.98 -8.63
CA LEU A 102 5.23 -0.73 -8.54
C LEU A 102 4.05 -0.86 -7.58
N THR A 103 3.42 -2.03 -7.47
CA THR A 103 2.38 -2.26 -6.46
C THR A 103 2.94 -2.18 -5.04
N ARG A 104 4.13 -2.73 -4.77
CA ARG A 104 4.78 -2.61 -3.46
C ARG A 104 5.18 -1.17 -3.12
N TYR A 105 5.61 -0.40 -4.13
CA TYR A 105 6.15 0.95 -3.93
C TYR A 105 5.22 2.06 -4.43
N GLN A 106 3.92 1.78 -4.59
CA GLN A 106 2.96 2.76 -5.14
C GLN A 106 2.80 4.00 -4.24
N GLY A 107 3.05 3.88 -2.93
CA GLY A 107 3.15 5.03 -2.02
C GLY A 107 4.13 6.12 -2.51
N LEU A 108 5.08 5.76 -3.38
CA LEU A 108 6.03 6.69 -4.00
C LEU A 108 5.58 7.21 -5.37
N VAL A 109 4.54 6.66 -6.00
CA VAL A 109 4.07 7.08 -7.34
C VAL A 109 3.37 8.43 -7.28
N GLY A 110 2.55 8.65 -6.24
CA GLY A 110 1.82 9.91 -6.05
C GLY A 110 0.73 10.14 -7.05
N ARG A 111 -0.05 9.09 -7.35
CA ARG A 111 -1.31 9.24 -8.07
C ARG A 111 -2.18 10.21 -7.28
N ARG A 112 -2.83 11.13 -7.99
CA ARG A 112 -3.81 12.08 -7.46
C ARG A 112 -5.01 12.17 -8.40
N ASN A 113 -6.08 12.75 -7.91
CA ASN A 113 -7.28 13.09 -8.68
C ASN A 113 -7.68 14.54 -8.38
N ALA A 114 -8.79 15.02 -8.93
CA ALA A 114 -9.23 16.41 -8.73
C ALA A 114 -9.36 16.84 -7.24
N ASP A 115 -9.70 15.92 -6.34
CA ASP A 115 -9.82 16.19 -4.90
C ASP A 115 -8.48 16.25 -4.16
N SER A 116 -7.42 15.62 -4.71
CA SER A 116 -6.06 15.67 -4.14
C SER A 116 -5.08 16.51 -4.95
N GLU A 117 -5.44 16.96 -6.15
CA GLU A 117 -4.65 17.88 -6.98
C GLU A 117 -4.88 19.33 -6.55
N GLY A 118 -4.29 19.72 -5.42
CA GLY A 118 -4.29 21.12 -5.02
C GLY A 118 -3.57 21.44 -3.71
N PRO A 119 -3.40 22.75 -3.41
CA PRO A 119 -2.63 23.21 -2.27
C PRO A 119 -3.16 22.74 -0.91
N LEU A 120 -4.47 22.56 -0.78
CA LEU A 120 -5.07 22.03 0.45
C LEU A 120 -4.55 20.61 0.74
N PHE A 121 -4.57 19.73 -0.25
CA PHE A 121 -4.10 18.36 -0.08
C PHE A 121 -2.58 18.30 0.11
N ASP A 122 -1.83 19.22 -0.51
CA ASP A 122 -0.39 19.37 -0.24
C ASP A 122 -0.13 19.74 1.22
N ALA A 123 -0.91 20.66 1.78
CA ALA A 123 -0.82 21.02 3.19
C ALA A 123 -1.20 19.84 4.10
N ILE A 124 -2.19 19.02 3.72
CA ILE A 124 -2.56 17.79 4.45
C ILE A 124 -1.41 16.79 4.44
N LEU A 125 -0.78 16.53 3.29
CA LEU A 125 0.36 15.62 3.20
C LEU A 125 1.57 16.13 3.98
N ALA A 126 1.86 17.44 3.91
CA ALA A 126 2.94 18.05 4.68
C ALA A 126 2.68 17.93 6.19
N ARG A 127 1.43 18.18 6.63
CA ARG A 127 1.04 18.00 8.03
C ARG A 127 1.14 16.53 8.45
N HIS A 128 0.67 15.61 7.61
CA HIS A 128 0.75 14.17 7.85
C HIS A 128 2.20 13.72 8.03
N LEU A 129 3.10 14.09 7.11
CA LEU A 129 4.54 13.81 7.20
C LEU A 129 5.14 14.38 8.50
N ALA A 130 4.80 15.62 8.87
CA ALA A 130 5.34 16.27 10.07
C ALA A 130 4.96 15.57 11.39
N LEU A 131 3.91 14.74 11.40
CA LEU A 131 3.51 13.94 12.57
C LEU A 131 4.38 12.69 12.74
N HIS A 132 5.01 12.22 11.67
CA HIS A 132 5.75 10.96 11.67
C HIS A 132 7.22 11.22 12.00
N ASP A 133 7.65 10.84 13.20
CA ASP A 133 9.07 10.78 13.55
C ASP A 133 9.77 9.65 12.77
N LEU A 134 10.31 9.99 11.59
CA LEU A 134 10.97 9.05 10.68
C LEU A 134 12.29 8.46 11.21
N ARG A 135 12.70 8.79 12.44
CA ARG A 135 13.80 8.12 13.13
C ARG A 135 13.35 6.82 13.81
N LYS A 136 12.04 6.63 14.01
CA LYS A 136 11.47 5.45 14.66
C LYS A 136 10.99 4.44 13.61
N PRO A 137 11.51 3.21 13.58
CA PRO A 137 11.17 2.22 12.54
C PRO A 137 9.66 1.92 12.43
N LEU A 138 8.95 1.82 13.55
CA LEU A 138 7.50 1.56 13.54
C LEU A 138 6.69 2.74 12.99
N VAL A 139 7.16 3.97 13.24
CA VAL A 139 6.54 5.18 12.70
C VAL A 139 6.81 5.32 11.20
N VAL A 140 8.01 4.94 10.73
CA VAL A 140 8.32 4.84 9.30
C VAL A 140 7.39 3.83 8.60
N ALA A 141 7.17 2.67 9.22
CA ALA A 141 6.25 1.66 8.70
C ALA A 141 4.81 2.19 8.61
N ASP A 142 4.31 2.88 9.65
CA ASP A 142 2.98 3.48 9.65
C ASP A 142 2.85 4.59 8.60
N TYR A 143 3.88 5.43 8.42
CA TYR A 143 3.89 6.46 7.37
C TYR A 143 3.79 5.85 5.96
N ARG A 144 4.62 4.84 5.68
CA ARG A 144 4.62 4.14 4.39
C ARG A 144 3.29 3.44 4.14
N HIS A 145 2.72 2.80 5.16
CA HIS A 145 1.40 2.17 5.12
C HIS A 145 0.29 3.16 4.79
N ALA A 146 0.26 4.31 5.46
CA ALA A 146 -0.75 5.35 5.21
C ALA A 146 -0.71 5.84 3.76
N LEU A 147 0.48 6.08 3.21
CA LEU A 147 0.64 6.44 1.80
C LEU A 147 0.20 5.31 0.85
N ASP A 148 0.57 4.06 1.13
CA ASP A 148 0.19 2.92 0.30
C ASP A 148 -1.32 2.67 0.31
N THR A 149 -1.96 2.77 1.48
CA THR A 149 -3.42 2.69 1.66
C THR A 149 -4.12 3.79 0.88
N TRP A 150 -3.65 5.03 0.94
CA TRP A 150 -4.20 6.12 0.12
C TRP A 150 -4.06 5.86 -1.39
N GLN A 151 -2.92 5.33 -1.82
CA GLN A 151 -2.71 4.99 -3.23
C GLN A 151 -3.58 3.81 -3.68
N TRP A 152 -3.86 2.84 -2.79
CA TRP A 152 -4.85 1.80 -3.04
C TRP A 152 -6.27 2.36 -3.16
N VAL A 153 -6.68 3.32 -2.33
CA VAL A 153 -7.97 4.00 -2.46
C VAL A 153 -8.12 4.58 -3.87
N LEU A 154 -7.13 5.32 -4.36
CA LEU A 154 -7.17 5.90 -5.71
C LEU A 154 -7.08 4.86 -6.83
N ARG A 155 -6.51 3.69 -6.55
CA ARG A 155 -6.44 2.58 -7.51
C ARG A 155 -7.75 1.79 -7.59
N LEU A 156 -8.48 1.68 -6.48
CA LEU A 156 -9.79 1.03 -6.40
C LEU A 156 -10.92 1.97 -6.85
N ALA A 157 -10.80 3.25 -6.53
CA ALA A 157 -11.77 4.30 -6.84
C ALA A 157 -11.02 5.58 -7.29
N PRO A 158 -10.71 5.73 -8.59
CA PRO A 158 -9.97 6.89 -9.12
C PRO A 158 -10.64 8.25 -8.86
N ARG A 159 -11.94 8.25 -8.57
CA ARG A 159 -12.75 9.43 -8.21
C ARG A 159 -13.11 9.48 -6.72
N ALA A 160 -12.33 8.81 -5.86
CA ALA A 160 -12.53 8.89 -4.42
C ALA A 160 -12.51 10.36 -3.96
N ASP A 161 -13.48 10.74 -3.15
CA ASP A 161 -13.60 12.10 -2.64
C ASP A 161 -12.47 12.43 -1.65
N LEU A 162 -12.37 13.71 -1.31
CA LEU A 162 -11.38 14.22 -0.35
C LEU A 162 -11.44 13.50 1.00
N ALA A 163 -12.65 13.24 1.53
CA ALA A 163 -12.82 12.65 2.85
C ALA A 163 -12.29 11.21 2.93
N LEU A 164 -12.56 10.37 1.92
CA LEU A 164 -12.05 9.00 1.86
C LEU A 164 -10.52 8.97 1.70
N GLN A 165 -9.97 9.88 0.89
CA GLN A 165 -8.51 9.99 0.73
C GLN A 165 -7.81 10.41 2.03
N ILE A 166 -8.37 11.38 2.76
CA ILE A 166 -7.86 11.77 4.07
C ILE A 166 -8.02 10.63 5.08
N ALA A 167 -9.17 9.95 5.11
CA ALA A 167 -9.37 8.82 6.01
C ALA A 167 -8.33 7.71 5.79
N ALA A 168 -7.95 7.44 4.54
CA ALA A 168 -6.88 6.49 4.21
C ALA A 168 -5.51 6.88 4.80
N LEU A 169 -5.15 8.17 4.76
CA LEU A 169 -3.92 8.67 5.35
C LEU A 169 -3.96 8.58 6.89
N PHE A 170 -5.08 8.95 7.51
CA PHE A 170 -5.15 9.15 8.96
C PHE A 170 -5.77 7.98 9.75
N HIS A 171 -6.22 6.89 9.12
CA HIS A 171 -6.96 5.81 9.81
C HIS A 171 -6.23 5.26 11.03
N ASP A 172 -4.91 5.11 10.93
CA ASP A 172 -4.03 4.55 11.97
C ASP A 172 -3.23 5.63 12.74
N VAL A 173 -3.54 6.94 12.57
CA VAL A 173 -2.70 8.06 13.08
C VAL A 173 -2.49 8.02 14.60
N GLU A 174 -3.40 7.40 15.35
CA GLU A 174 -3.27 7.29 16.80
C GLU A 174 -2.09 6.42 17.23
N ARG A 175 -1.63 5.49 16.38
CA ARG A 175 -0.49 4.61 16.68
C ARG A 175 0.81 5.37 16.84
N LEU A 176 0.89 6.59 16.30
CA LEU A 176 2.01 7.49 16.51
C LEU A 176 2.15 7.92 17.98
N LEU A 177 1.05 7.89 18.73
CA LEU A 177 1.01 8.24 20.14
C LEU A 177 1.09 7.00 21.05
N SER A 178 0.35 5.95 20.71
CA SER A 178 0.19 4.76 21.56
C SER A 178 1.25 3.68 21.34
N GLU A 179 1.79 3.57 20.11
CA GLU A 179 2.68 2.50 19.69
C GLU A 179 3.95 2.96 18.93
N PRO A 180 4.60 4.11 19.27
CA PRO A 180 5.72 4.62 18.47
C PRO A 180 6.98 3.74 18.56
N ASP A 181 7.14 3.00 19.67
CA ASP A 181 8.35 2.22 19.96
C ASP A 181 8.10 0.71 20.02
N ALA A 182 6.88 0.28 20.35
CA ALA A 182 6.50 -1.13 20.39
C ALA A 182 5.02 -1.32 20.06
N ARG A 183 4.68 -2.42 19.39
CA ARG A 183 3.29 -2.81 19.15
C ARG A 183 2.74 -3.57 20.35
N VAL A 184 1.60 -3.14 20.87
CA VAL A 184 0.98 -3.69 22.07
C VAL A 184 -0.38 -4.35 21.81
N GLU A 185 -0.92 -4.23 20.58
CA GLU A 185 -2.23 -4.79 20.21
C GLU A 185 -2.39 -6.29 20.58
N HIS A 186 -1.30 -7.06 20.47
CA HIS A 186 -1.28 -8.50 20.74
C HIS A 186 -1.38 -8.87 22.23
N HIS A 187 -1.24 -7.90 23.14
CA HIS A 187 -1.41 -8.05 24.58
C HIS A 187 -2.81 -7.65 25.06
N ALA A 188 -3.65 -7.08 24.20
CA ALA A 188 -4.98 -6.67 24.56
C ALA A 188 -5.84 -7.89 24.99
N ARG A 189 -6.47 -7.79 26.16
CA ARG A 189 -7.41 -8.82 26.66
C ARG A 189 -8.64 -8.93 25.76
N ASP A 190 -9.11 -7.79 25.28
CA ASP A 190 -10.19 -7.67 24.31
C ASP A 190 -9.64 -6.95 23.07
N TYR A 191 -9.39 -7.74 22.02
CA TYR A 191 -8.82 -7.24 20.77
C TYR A 191 -9.76 -6.24 20.08
N GLN A 192 -11.07 -6.50 20.06
CA GLN A 192 -12.01 -5.62 19.36
C GLN A 192 -12.18 -4.31 20.11
N ALA A 193 -12.31 -4.35 21.44
CA ALA A 193 -12.41 -3.13 22.24
C ALA A 193 -11.14 -2.27 22.11
N PHE A 194 -9.95 -2.89 22.01
CA PHE A 194 -8.71 -2.18 21.72
C PHE A 194 -8.77 -1.46 20.37
N LYS A 195 -9.22 -2.15 19.31
CA LYS A 195 -9.33 -1.59 17.96
C LYS A 195 -10.38 -0.49 17.87
N ASP A 196 -11.55 -0.65 18.49
CA ASP A 196 -12.58 0.38 18.53
C ASP A 196 -12.07 1.66 19.25
N ALA A 197 -11.34 1.49 20.36
CA ALA A 197 -10.79 2.61 21.11
C ALA A 197 -9.67 3.32 20.33
N HIS A 198 -8.85 2.57 19.59
CA HIS A 198 -7.85 3.09 18.65
C HIS A 198 -8.52 3.93 17.55
N ALA A 199 -9.55 3.40 16.90
CA ALA A 199 -10.29 4.10 15.85
C ALA A 199 -10.94 5.41 16.36
N ALA A 200 -11.56 5.37 17.54
CA ALA A 200 -12.18 6.56 18.14
C ALA A 200 -11.14 7.68 18.42
N ARG A 201 -10.01 7.33 19.04
CA ARG A 201 -8.94 8.29 19.33
C ARG A 201 -8.27 8.79 18.03
N GLY A 202 -8.09 7.92 17.04
CA GLY A 202 -7.59 8.29 15.71
C GLY A 202 -8.49 9.32 15.04
N ALA A 203 -9.82 9.13 15.13
CA ALA A 203 -10.78 10.07 14.57
C ALA A 203 -10.74 11.45 15.25
N ASP A 204 -10.53 11.50 16.57
CA ASP A 204 -10.33 12.74 17.32
C ASP A 204 -9.05 13.48 16.90
N VAL A 205 -7.93 12.76 16.86
CA VAL A 205 -6.63 13.32 16.46
C VAL A 205 -6.69 13.86 15.03
N ALA A 206 -7.22 13.07 14.09
CA ALA A 206 -7.36 13.49 12.69
C ALA A 206 -8.23 14.75 12.56
N CYS A 207 -9.39 14.79 13.22
CA CYS A 207 -10.31 15.94 13.12
C CYS A 207 -9.68 17.25 13.63
N SER A 208 -8.92 17.18 14.73
CA SER A 208 -8.18 18.33 15.26
C SER A 208 -7.14 18.83 14.27
N LEU A 209 -6.31 17.93 13.74
CA LEU A 209 -5.23 18.25 12.80
C LEU A 209 -5.76 18.83 11.47
N LEU A 210 -6.88 18.32 10.98
CA LEU A 210 -7.48 18.78 9.73
C LEU A 210 -8.13 20.16 9.89
N SER A 211 -8.60 20.48 11.11
CA SER A 211 -9.08 21.83 11.43
C SER A 211 -7.95 22.86 11.27
N ASP A 212 -6.75 22.54 11.76
CA ASP A 212 -5.59 23.42 11.67
C ASP A 212 -5.14 23.68 10.22
N VAL A 213 -5.38 22.71 9.33
CA VAL A 213 -5.03 22.77 7.89
C VAL A 213 -6.13 23.45 7.06
N GLY A 214 -7.28 23.77 7.67
CA GLY A 214 -8.38 24.49 7.00
C GLY A 214 -9.34 23.60 6.21
N VAL A 215 -9.43 22.31 6.53
CA VAL A 215 -10.45 21.42 5.97
C VAL A 215 -11.82 21.78 6.55
N ASP A 216 -12.82 21.88 5.68
CA ASP A 216 -14.17 22.28 6.07
C ASP A 216 -14.84 21.26 7.00
N ASP A 217 -15.81 21.74 7.79
CA ASP A 217 -16.48 20.96 8.83
C ASP A 217 -17.15 19.70 8.29
N SER A 218 -17.79 19.78 7.12
CA SER A 218 -18.52 18.64 6.55
C SER A 218 -17.57 17.52 6.12
N THR A 219 -16.44 17.88 5.51
CA THR A 219 -15.37 16.93 5.18
C THR A 219 -14.77 16.34 6.46
N ARG A 220 -14.49 17.15 7.48
CA ARG A 220 -13.92 16.66 8.75
C ARG A 220 -14.85 15.70 9.48
N GLU A 221 -16.15 15.98 9.52
CA GLU A 221 -17.15 15.09 10.11
C GLU A 221 -17.19 13.74 9.38
N ARG A 222 -17.13 13.77 8.04
CA ARG A 222 -17.08 12.53 7.25
C ARG A 222 -15.79 11.73 7.49
N VAL A 223 -14.64 12.40 7.56
CA VAL A 223 -13.35 11.76 7.90
C VAL A 223 -13.42 11.12 9.29
N ARG A 224 -13.90 11.88 10.29
CA ARG A 224 -14.07 11.39 11.66
C ARG A 224 -14.97 10.15 11.71
N TRP A 225 -16.06 10.16 10.94
CA TRP A 225 -16.97 9.02 10.84
C TRP A 225 -16.30 7.78 10.24
N LEU A 226 -15.53 7.95 9.15
CA LEU A 226 -14.82 6.86 8.47
C LEU A 226 -13.74 6.25 9.37
N ILE A 227 -12.87 7.07 9.94
CA ILE A 227 -11.79 6.61 10.83
C ILE A 227 -12.38 5.94 12.07
N GLY A 228 -13.42 6.50 12.69
CA GLY A 228 -14.02 5.93 13.89
C GLY A 228 -14.67 4.54 13.69
N ARG A 229 -14.85 4.08 12.44
CA ARG A 229 -15.56 2.84 12.11
C ARG A 229 -14.75 1.85 11.26
N HIS A 230 -13.54 2.21 10.83
CA HIS A 230 -12.77 1.39 9.88
C HIS A 230 -12.33 0.02 10.42
N GLU A 231 -12.50 -0.24 11.72
CA GLU A 231 -12.21 -1.52 12.33
C GLU A 231 -13.37 -2.52 12.24
N ARG A 232 -14.52 -2.09 11.72
CA ARG A 232 -15.72 -2.93 11.58
C ARG A 232 -16.19 -2.96 10.13
N PRO A 233 -16.68 -4.11 9.66
CA PRO A 233 -17.37 -4.17 8.38
C PRO A 233 -18.75 -3.51 8.52
N GLU A 234 -19.03 -2.51 7.68
CA GLU A 234 -20.36 -1.89 7.55
C GLU A 234 -20.74 -1.73 6.08
N ALA A 235 -22.01 -1.46 5.79
CA ALA A 235 -22.53 -1.36 4.43
C ALA A 235 -22.14 -0.07 3.68
N ASP A 236 -21.47 0.88 4.34
CA ASP A 236 -21.02 2.12 3.70
C ASP A 236 -19.94 1.83 2.65
N VAL A 237 -20.13 2.39 1.44
CA VAL A 237 -19.26 2.13 0.29
C VAL A 237 -17.84 2.65 0.52
N CYS A 238 -17.70 3.83 1.12
CA CYS A 238 -16.40 4.44 1.38
C CYS A 238 -15.66 3.67 2.48
N LEU A 239 -16.36 3.26 3.54
CA LEU A 239 -15.78 2.44 4.60
C LEU A 239 -15.31 1.07 4.06
N THR A 240 -16.13 0.46 3.22
CA THR A 240 -15.79 -0.79 2.55
C THR A 240 -14.55 -0.65 1.65
N LEU A 241 -14.45 0.46 0.90
CA LEU A 241 -13.28 0.77 0.08
C LEU A 241 -12.03 1.02 0.92
N LEU A 242 -12.17 1.73 2.05
CA LEU A 242 -11.07 1.95 3.00
C LEU A 242 -10.55 0.63 3.57
N ASN A 243 -11.45 -0.28 3.95
CA ASN A 243 -11.10 -1.61 4.44
C ASN A 243 -10.37 -2.46 3.40
N ASP A 244 -10.80 -2.43 2.14
CA ASP A 244 -10.08 -3.11 1.07
C ASP A 244 -8.69 -2.51 0.84
N ALA A 245 -8.59 -1.18 0.84
CA ALA A 245 -7.32 -0.48 0.62
C ALA A 245 -6.32 -0.76 1.75
N ASP A 246 -6.77 -0.72 3.00
CA ASP A 246 -5.97 -1.05 4.19
C ASP A 246 -5.51 -2.52 4.15
N ALA A 247 -6.42 -3.45 3.83
CA ALA A 247 -6.09 -4.86 3.70
C ALA A 247 -5.10 -5.14 2.56
N LEU A 248 -5.28 -4.51 1.40
CA LEU A 248 -4.35 -4.64 0.28
C LEU A 248 -2.98 -4.06 0.62
N SER A 249 -2.94 -2.89 1.29
CA SER A 249 -1.72 -2.24 1.77
C SER A 249 -0.95 -3.13 2.74
N PHE A 250 -1.67 -3.78 3.67
CA PHE A 250 -1.06 -4.78 4.55
C PHE A 250 -0.36 -5.87 3.74
N PHE A 251 -1.02 -6.47 2.75
CA PHE A 251 -0.40 -7.53 1.94
C PHE A 251 0.71 -7.03 1.02
N SER A 252 0.56 -5.87 0.37
CA SER A 252 1.56 -5.34 -0.58
C SER A 252 2.83 -4.84 0.09
N LEU A 253 2.74 -4.36 1.33
CA LEU A 253 3.83 -3.68 1.99
C LEU A 253 4.16 -4.29 3.36
N ASN A 254 3.23 -4.22 4.31
CA ASN A 254 3.51 -4.45 5.73
C ASN A 254 3.65 -5.92 6.16
N ALA A 255 3.02 -6.86 5.45
CA ALA A 255 2.89 -8.24 5.91
C ALA A 255 4.25 -8.93 6.10
N SER A 256 5.24 -8.63 5.25
CA SER A 256 6.61 -9.13 5.42
C SER A 256 7.25 -8.63 6.73
N GLY A 257 7.20 -7.31 6.97
CA GLY A 257 7.75 -6.72 8.19
C GLY A 257 7.02 -7.22 9.45
N PHE A 258 5.68 -7.35 9.36
CA PHE A 258 4.85 -7.91 10.43
C PHE A 258 5.27 -9.34 10.78
N ALA A 259 5.47 -10.20 9.78
CA ALA A 259 5.88 -11.59 9.98
C ALA A 259 7.28 -11.73 10.61
N ARG A 260 8.16 -10.73 10.40
CA ARG A 260 9.48 -10.66 11.04
C ARG A 260 9.42 -10.15 12.48
N TYR A 261 8.47 -9.28 12.79
CA TYR A 261 8.31 -8.67 14.11
C TYR A 261 7.56 -9.59 15.08
N PHE A 262 6.54 -10.31 14.60
CA PHE A 262 5.65 -11.09 15.44
C PHE A 262 5.81 -12.61 15.31
N PRO A 263 5.48 -13.38 16.37
CA PRO A 263 5.43 -14.83 16.29
C PRO A 263 4.46 -15.34 15.22
N LEU A 264 4.75 -16.53 14.66
CA LEU A 264 3.98 -17.16 13.59
C LEU A 264 2.47 -17.19 13.86
N GLU A 265 2.05 -17.52 15.08
CA GLU A 265 0.62 -17.62 15.42
C GLU A 265 -0.09 -16.26 15.39
N HIS A 266 0.60 -15.19 15.80
CA HIS A 266 0.03 -13.85 15.70
C HIS A 266 -0.04 -13.40 14.23
N THR A 267 1.00 -13.69 13.44
CA THR A 267 1.01 -13.47 11.99
C THR A 267 -0.12 -14.22 11.28
N ARG A 268 -0.36 -15.49 11.62
CA ARG A 268 -1.48 -16.29 11.09
C ARG A 268 -2.83 -15.61 11.37
N ARG A 269 -3.08 -15.23 12.63
CA ARG A 269 -4.31 -14.53 13.02
C ARG A 269 -4.48 -13.21 12.26
N LYS A 270 -3.42 -12.42 12.11
CA LYS A 270 -3.45 -11.17 11.36
C LYS A 270 -3.76 -11.39 9.87
N VAL A 271 -3.16 -12.39 9.24
CA VAL A 271 -3.43 -12.75 7.83
C VAL A 271 -4.90 -13.14 7.64
N VAL A 272 -5.45 -14.00 8.51
CA VAL A 272 -6.86 -14.42 8.44
C VAL A 272 -7.79 -13.23 8.65
N TYR A 273 -7.55 -12.43 9.69
CA TYR A 273 -8.34 -11.22 9.98
C TYR A 273 -8.36 -10.25 8.79
N THR A 274 -7.18 -9.98 8.23
CA THR A 274 -7.02 -9.02 7.12
C THR A 274 -7.66 -9.55 5.83
N LEU A 275 -7.52 -10.85 5.53
CA LEU A 275 -8.21 -11.48 4.41
C LEU A 275 -9.75 -11.46 4.57
N GLY A 276 -10.24 -11.59 5.81
CA GLY A 276 -11.66 -11.49 6.15
C GLY A 276 -12.25 -10.10 5.88
N ARG A 277 -11.44 -9.04 6.06
CA ARG A 277 -11.82 -7.65 5.74
C ARG A 277 -11.80 -7.34 4.25
N LEU A 278 -10.96 -8.03 3.47
CA LEU A 278 -10.87 -7.84 2.02
C LEU A 278 -12.05 -8.49 1.29
N ARG A 279 -12.82 -7.67 0.55
CA ARG A 279 -13.96 -8.17 -0.22
C ARG A 279 -13.57 -9.27 -1.22
N PRO A 280 -14.42 -10.29 -1.43
CA PRO A 280 -14.14 -11.38 -2.36
C PRO A 280 -13.74 -10.92 -3.77
N ASN A 281 -14.39 -9.88 -4.30
CA ASN A 281 -14.10 -9.35 -5.64
C ASN A 281 -12.77 -8.58 -5.75
N GLN A 282 -12.07 -8.32 -4.65
CA GLN A 282 -10.73 -7.70 -4.64
C GLN A 282 -9.61 -8.72 -4.43
N ARG A 283 -9.91 -9.94 -3.98
CA ARG A 283 -8.89 -10.96 -3.63
C ARG A 283 -7.99 -11.34 -4.80
N TRP A 284 -8.47 -11.23 -6.04
CA TRP A 284 -7.66 -11.50 -7.22
C TRP A 284 -6.39 -10.62 -7.29
N ARG A 285 -6.42 -9.42 -6.69
CA ARG A 285 -5.26 -8.52 -6.65
C ARG A 285 -4.10 -9.10 -5.85
N LEU A 286 -4.36 -9.96 -4.87
CA LEU A 286 -3.32 -10.64 -4.08
C LEU A 286 -2.44 -11.56 -4.93
N ALA A 287 -2.95 -12.07 -6.05
CA ALA A 287 -2.16 -12.85 -7.00
C ALA A 287 -1.07 -12.02 -7.69
N ARG A 288 -1.21 -10.68 -7.69
CA ARG A 288 -0.27 -9.71 -8.28
C ARG A 288 0.59 -9.00 -7.23
N VAL A 289 0.55 -9.47 -5.99
CA VAL A 289 1.38 -8.99 -4.91
C VAL A 289 2.51 -9.99 -4.68
N ARG A 290 3.75 -9.51 -4.67
CA ARG A 290 4.88 -10.30 -4.19
C ARG A 290 4.84 -10.31 -2.66
N LEU A 291 4.73 -11.51 -2.11
CA LEU A 291 4.65 -11.75 -0.66
C LEU A 291 5.90 -12.51 -0.21
N ALA A 292 6.37 -12.25 1.01
CA ALA A 292 7.33 -13.12 1.67
C ALA A 292 6.82 -14.57 1.66
N PRO A 293 7.70 -15.57 1.52
CA PRO A 293 7.30 -16.98 1.43
C PRO A 293 6.41 -17.45 2.59
N GLN A 294 6.70 -17.01 3.82
CA GLN A 294 5.89 -17.35 4.99
C GLN A 294 4.48 -16.75 4.92
N VAL A 295 4.37 -15.49 4.53
CA VAL A 295 3.07 -14.80 4.37
C VAL A 295 2.26 -15.44 3.25
N ARG A 296 2.91 -15.79 2.13
CA ARG A 296 2.27 -16.50 1.02
C ARG A 296 1.65 -17.82 1.47
N ARG A 297 2.39 -18.65 2.21
CA ARG A 297 1.87 -19.92 2.76
C ARG A 297 0.66 -19.69 3.67
N LEU A 298 0.76 -18.74 4.60
CA LEU A 298 -0.34 -18.41 5.51
C LEU A 298 -1.59 -17.92 4.77
N LEU A 299 -1.41 -17.12 3.70
CA LEU A 299 -2.51 -16.65 2.86
C LEU A 299 -3.17 -17.81 2.10
N GLU A 300 -2.38 -18.71 1.51
CA GLU A 300 -2.87 -19.88 0.78
C GLU A 300 -3.64 -20.82 1.73
N GLU A 301 -3.14 -21.06 2.94
CA GLU A 301 -3.85 -21.79 3.99
C GLU A 301 -5.17 -21.13 4.37
N ALA A 302 -5.18 -19.80 4.54
CA ALA A 302 -6.39 -19.05 4.86
C ALA A 302 -7.43 -19.10 3.73
N ILE A 303 -7.01 -18.99 2.47
CA ILE A 303 -7.90 -19.11 1.31
C ILE A 303 -8.46 -20.54 1.21
N GLY A 304 -7.62 -21.57 1.38
CA GLY A 304 -8.05 -22.96 1.37
C GLY A 304 -9.07 -23.27 2.47
N ALA A 305 -8.84 -22.75 3.68
CA ALA A 305 -9.78 -22.88 4.80
C ALA A 305 -11.11 -22.15 4.55
N VAL A 306 -11.12 -21.02 3.83
CA VAL A 306 -12.33 -20.28 3.46
C VAL A 306 -13.10 -20.97 2.31
N THR A 307 -12.44 -21.81 1.51
CA THR A 307 -13.04 -22.48 0.35
C THR A 307 -13.67 -23.84 0.71
N LEU A 308 -13.22 -24.48 1.80
CA LEU A 308 -13.90 -25.65 2.35
C LEU A 308 -15.07 -25.18 3.22
N PRO A 309 -16.33 -25.51 2.89
CA PRO A 309 -17.42 -25.31 3.84
C PRO A 309 -17.07 -26.13 5.09
N THR A 310 -17.32 -25.54 6.26
CA THR A 310 -17.28 -26.27 7.53
C THR A 310 -18.40 -27.32 7.52
N THR A 311 -18.19 -28.44 6.85
CA THR A 311 -18.98 -29.65 7.04
C THR A 311 -18.60 -30.25 8.37
N GLN A 312 -19.13 -29.68 9.46
CA GLN A 312 -19.38 -30.34 10.74
C GLN A 312 -20.01 -29.34 11.71
N GLN A 313 -21.34 -29.43 11.85
CA GLN A 313 -22.08 -29.56 13.13
C GLN A 313 -23.54 -29.12 12.95
N GLU A 314 -24.38 -30.00 12.41
CA GLU A 314 -25.79 -30.11 12.81
C GLU A 314 -26.18 -31.59 12.76
N SER A 315 -26.07 -32.23 13.91
CA SER A 315 -26.86 -33.40 14.29
C SER A 315 -26.80 -33.52 15.81
N ALA A 316 -27.73 -32.83 16.46
CA ALA A 316 -28.35 -33.23 17.72
C ALA A 316 -29.80 -33.58 17.39
#